data_AF-A0A2J9DVL7-F1
#
_entry.id   AF-A0A2J9DVL7-F1
#
_cell.length_a   1.000
_cell.length_b   1.000
_cell.length_c   1.000
_cell.angle_alpha   90.00
_cell.angle_beta   90.00
_cell.angle_gamma   90.00
#
_symmetry.space_group_name_H-M   'P 1'
#
loop_
_entity.id
_entity.type
_entity.pdbx_description
1 polymer ?
#
loop_
_entity_poly.entity_id
_entity_poly.type
_entity_poly.pdbx_seq_one_letter_code
_entity_poly.pdbx_strand_id
1 'polypeptide(L)'
;MNKYYEKPKLYKVREVEDFLKNNKINDFVSGVIGLALYSEDRKEVKELVVKSFLENNNKEIKLACIKALSHIARIDRNLKEKKVFNELDRLSDISFFSPSLIR
;
A
#
# COMPACT_ATOMS: atom_id res chain seq x y z
N MET A 1 -17.94 -15.40 6.73
CA MET A 1 -17.65 -13.96 6.90
C MET A 1 -18.46 -13.19 5.88
N ASN A 2 -19.39 -12.32 6.32
CA ASN A 2 -20.05 -11.39 5.40
C ASN A 2 -19.05 -10.33 4.96
N LYS A 3 -18.83 -10.21 3.64
CA LYS A 3 -17.98 -9.18 3.06
C LYS A 3 -18.84 -7.93 2.87
N TYR A 4 -18.67 -6.94 3.76
CA TYR A 4 -19.28 -5.63 3.61
C TYR A 4 -18.28 -4.68 2.95
N TYR A 5 -18.77 -3.83 2.05
CA TYR A 5 -17.97 -2.77 1.48
C TYR A 5 -17.74 -1.69 2.53
N GLU A 6 -16.48 -1.32 2.75
CA GLU A 6 -16.10 -0.16 3.54
C GLU A 6 -15.42 0.87 2.64
N LYS A 7 -15.95 2.10 2.62
CA LYS A 7 -15.32 3.19 1.89
C LYS A 7 -14.03 3.59 2.63
N PRO A 8 -12.87 3.62 1.96
CA PRO A 8 -11.61 3.99 2.62
C PRO A 8 -11.68 5.42 3.16
N LYS A 9 -11.10 5.64 4.35
CA LYS A 9 -11.00 6.96 4.98
C LYS A 9 -9.67 7.60 4.59
N LEU A 10 -9.68 8.92 4.39
CA LEU A 10 -8.43 9.66 4.18
C LEU A 10 -7.84 10.03 5.54
N TYR A 11 -6.61 9.57 5.77
CA TYR A 11 -5.80 9.91 6.94
C TYR A 11 -4.64 10.81 6.49
N LYS A 12 -3.94 11.43 7.44
CA LYS A 12 -2.64 12.06 7.17
C LYS A 12 -1.54 11.01 7.16
N VAL A 13 -0.47 11.25 6.39
CA VAL A 13 0.70 10.35 6.32
C VAL A 13 1.24 10.02 7.71
N ARG A 14 1.44 11.04 8.55
CA ARG A 14 1.95 10.86 9.93
C ARG A 14 1.07 9.95 10.78
N GLU A 15 -0.26 10.03 10.64
CA GLU A 15 -1.16 9.15 11.39
C GLU A 15 -0.99 7.69 10.98
N VAL A 16 -0.79 7.44 9.67
CA VAL A 16 -0.56 6.11 9.14
C VAL A 16 0.80 5.56 9.56
N GLU A 17 1.84 6.39 9.61
CA GLU A 17 3.14 6.01 10.20
C GLU A 17 2.99 5.61 11.68
N ASP A 18 2.19 6.34 12.44
CA ASP A 18 1.97 6.04 13.85
C ASP A 18 1.20 4.73 14.03
N PHE A 19 0.32 4.34 13.10
CA PHE A 19 -0.30 3.02 13.13
C PHE A 19 0.74 1.89 13.03
N LEU A 20 1.79 2.03 12.20
CA LEU A 20 2.88 1.05 12.16
C LEU A 20 3.65 1.00 13.47
N LYS A 21 4.06 2.16 14.01
CA LYS A 21 4.83 2.24 15.26
C LYS A 21 4.09 1.61 16.43
N ASN A 22 2.76 1.73 16.45
CA ASN A 22 1.90 1.18 17.49
C ASN A 22 1.37 -0.23 17.17
N ASN A 23 1.91 -0.90 16.15
CA ASN A 23 1.51 -2.24 15.71
C ASN A 23 -0.01 -2.38 15.42
N LYS A 24 -0.65 -1.29 14.97
CA LYS A 24 -2.06 -1.22 14.58
C LYS A 24 -2.23 -1.60 13.11
N ILE A 25 -2.06 -2.88 12.81
CA ILE A 25 -1.95 -3.36 11.42
C ILE A 25 -3.21 -3.06 10.61
N ASN A 26 -4.41 -3.33 11.15
CA ASN A 26 -5.66 -3.07 10.43
C ASN A 26 -5.85 -1.58 10.09
N ASP A 27 -5.51 -0.70 11.02
CA ASP A 27 -5.58 0.75 10.82
C ASP A 27 -4.56 1.21 9.78
N PHE A 28 -3.36 0.64 9.80
CA PHE A 28 -2.36 0.89 8.76
C PHE A 28 -2.86 0.45 7.38
N VAL A 29 -3.41 -0.76 7.27
CA VAL A 29 -3.95 -1.30 6.01
C VAL A 29 -5.04 -0.39 5.47
N SER A 30 -5.99 0.03 6.31
CA SER A 30 -7.05 0.97 5.90
C SER A 30 -6.46 2.33 5.50
N GLY A 31 -5.51 2.83 6.28
CA GLY A 31 -4.89 4.14 6.09
C GLY A 31 -4.08 4.26 4.82
N VAL A 32 -3.24 3.26 4.52
CA VAL A 32 -2.39 3.27 3.33
C VAL A 32 -3.21 3.18 2.03
N ILE A 33 -4.33 2.44 2.06
CA ILE A 33 -5.27 2.37 0.93
C ILE A 33 -6.00 3.71 0.76
N GLY A 34 -6.44 4.33 1.85
CA GLY A 34 -7.05 5.65 1.83
C GLY A 34 -6.15 6.73 1.24
N LEU A 35 -4.90 6.79 1.70
CA LEU A 35 -3.86 7.69 1.18
C LEU A 35 -3.62 7.47 -0.32
N ALA A 36 -3.47 6.21 -0.73
CA ALA A 36 -3.24 5.85 -2.14
C ALA A 36 -4.40 6.26 -3.06
N LEU A 37 -5.63 6.25 -2.57
CA LEU A 37 -6.80 6.65 -3.35
C LEU A 37 -7.00 8.18 -3.37
N TYR A 38 -6.84 8.83 -2.22
CA TYR A 38 -7.37 10.19 -2.03
C TYR A 38 -6.35 11.27 -1.73
N SER A 39 -5.10 10.95 -1.33
CA SER A 39 -4.10 11.98 -1.00
C SER A 39 -3.69 12.80 -2.23
N GLU A 40 -3.55 14.11 -2.10
CA GLU A 40 -3.01 14.96 -3.16
C GLU A 40 -1.48 14.85 -3.26
N ASP A 41 -0.79 14.68 -2.11
CA ASP A 41 0.65 14.47 -2.07
C ASP A 41 0.97 13.00 -2.37
N ARG A 42 1.10 12.69 -3.66
CA ARG A 42 1.42 11.33 -4.13
C ARG A 42 2.85 10.91 -3.85
N LYS A 43 3.78 11.85 -3.74
CA LYS A 43 5.19 11.56 -3.53
C LYS A 43 5.42 11.08 -2.10
N GLU A 44 4.91 11.80 -1.11
CA GLU A 44 5.03 11.44 0.30
C GLU A 44 4.37 10.07 0.57
N VAL A 45 3.20 9.83 -0.02
CA VAL A 45 2.51 8.53 0.09
C VAL A 45 3.33 7.39 -0.52
N LYS A 46 3.97 7.61 -1.67
CA LYS A 46 4.83 6.59 -2.30
C LYS A 46 6.04 6.26 -1.41
N GLU A 47 6.69 7.26 -0.85
CA GLU A 47 7.82 7.07 0.06
C GLU A 47 7.42 6.25 1.29
N LEU A 48 6.28 6.58 1.92
CA LEU A 48 5.71 5.81 3.01
C LEU A 48 5.48 4.34 2.62
N VAL A 49 4.81 4.11 1.49
CA VAL A 49 4.41 2.78 1.04
C VAL A 49 5.64 1.91 0.74
N VAL A 50 6.62 2.44 0.01
CA VAL A 50 7.84 1.72 -0.33
C VAL A 50 8.65 1.40 0.92
N LYS A 51 8.85 2.39 1.80
CA LYS A 51 9.55 2.20 3.07
C LYS A 51 8.89 1.11 3.92
N SER A 52 7.56 1.21 4.09
CA SER A 52 6.77 0.25 4.87
C SER A 52 6.87 -1.16 4.31
N PHE A 53 6.88 -1.32 2.98
CA PHE A 53 7.03 -2.61 2.34
C PHE A 53 8.41 -3.25 2.59
N LEU A 54 9.48 -2.45 2.47
CA LEU A 54 10.86 -2.94 2.59
C LEU A 54 11.25 -3.25 4.04
N GLU A 55 10.79 -2.43 4.99
CA GLU A 55 11.19 -2.51 6.40
C GLU A 55 10.33 -3.47 7.23
N ASN A 56 9.15 -3.90 6.76
CA ASN A 56 8.27 -4.78 7.52
C ASN A 56 8.20 -6.19 6.94
N ASN A 57 8.22 -7.22 7.81
CA ASN A 57 8.04 -8.61 7.41
C ASN A 57 6.60 -9.11 7.49
N ASN A 58 5.69 -8.30 8.02
CA ASN A 58 4.28 -8.68 8.14
C ASN A 58 3.62 -8.79 6.76
N LYS A 59 2.99 -9.93 6.49
CA LYS A 59 2.33 -10.25 5.21
C LYS A 59 1.21 -9.27 4.85
N GLU A 60 0.40 -8.85 5.81
CA GLU A 60 -0.74 -7.95 5.59
C GLU A 60 -0.27 -6.55 5.21
N ILE A 61 0.76 -6.04 5.91
CA ILE A 61 1.41 -4.77 5.59
C ILE A 61 1.95 -4.79 4.16
N LYS A 62 2.68 -5.85 3.79
CA LYS A 62 3.24 -5.98 2.43
C LYS A 62 2.16 -6.02 1.36
N LEU A 63 1.10 -6.79 1.57
CA LEU A 63 -0.02 -6.87 0.62
C LEU A 63 -0.77 -5.54 0.49
N ALA A 64 -0.95 -4.81 1.59
CA ALA A 64 -1.57 -3.49 1.57
C ALA A 64 -0.71 -2.48 0.81
N CYS A 65 0.61 -2.50 1.00
CA CYS A 65 1.54 -1.65 0.26
C CYS A 65 1.50 -1.92 -1.24
N ILE A 66 1.47 -3.19 -1.67
CA ILE A 66 1.32 -3.56 -3.09
C ILE A 66 0.01 -3.00 -3.66
N LYS A 67 -1.11 -3.22 -2.98
CA LYS A 67 -2.43 -2.69 -3.39
C LYS A 67 -2.42 -1.16 -3.49
N ALA A 68 -1.78 -0.48 -2.53
CA ALA A 68 -1.62 0.96 -2.53
C ALA A 68 -0.83 1.44 -3.76
N LEU A 69 0.31 0.81 -4.07
CA LEU A 69 1.08 1.12 -5.28
C LEU A 69 0.25 0.93 -6.56
N SER A 70 -0.54 -0.14 -6.64
CA SER A 70 -1.44 -0.36 -7.79
C SER A 70 -2.50 0.74 -7.93
N HIS A 71 -3.05 1.24 -6.82
CA HIS A 71 -3.98 2.36 -6.84
C HIS A 71 -3.33 3.67 -7.29
N ILE A 72 -2.13 3.96 -6.79
CA ILE A 72 -1.34 5.14 -7.18
C ILE A 72 -1.05 5.10 -8.68
N ALA A 73 -0.52 3.98 -9.19
CA ALA A 73 -0.22 3.80 -10.60
C ALA A 73 -1.46 3.94 -11.51
N ARG A 74 -2.63 3.50 -11.03
CA ARG A 74 -3.90 3.64 -11.77
C ARG A 74 -4.38 5.09 -11.84
N ILE A 75 -4.20 5.87 -10.77
CA ILE A 75 -4.78 7.21 -10.64
C ILE A 75 -3.85 8.27 -11.23
N ASP A 76 -2.56 8.16 -10.96
CA ASP A 76 -1.58 9.13 -11.41
C ASP A 76 -1.16 8.85 -12.85
N ARG A 77 -1.88 9.50 -13.79
CA ARG A 77 -1.63 9.43 -15.24
C ARG A 77 -0.30 10.07 -15.66
N ASN A 78 0.36 10.82 -14.78
CA ASN A 78 1.65 11.44 -15.03
C ASN A 78 2.84 10.60 -14.54
N LEU A 79 2.59 9.49 -13.84
CA LEU A 79 3.61 8.47 -13.61
C LEU A 79 3.98 7.79 -14.94
N LYS A 80 4.82 8.44 -15.74
CA LYS A 80 5.67 7.78 -16.77
C LYS A 80 6.74 6.89 -16.12
N GLU A 81 6.51 6.38 -14.92
CA GLU A 81 7.55 5.81 -14.09
C GLU A 81 7.67 4.31 -14.32
N LYS A 82 8.56 3.98 -15.26
CA LYS A 82 9.35 2.73 -15.22
C LYS A 82 9.78 2.36 -13.80
N LYS A 83 9.97 3.32 -12.87
CA LYS A 83 10.34 3.06 -11.47
C LYS A 83 9.26 2.35 -10.64
N VAL A 84 7.98 2.73 -10.72
CA VAL A 84 6.92 2.03 -9.94
C VAL A 84 6.75 0.61 -10.46
N PHE A 85 6.78 0.43 -11.79
CA PHE A 85 6.75 -0.88 -12.42
C PHE A 85 8.03 -1.69 -12.13
N ASN A 86 9.22 -1.09 -12.16
CA ASN A 86 10.46 -1.78 -11.78
C ASN A 86 10.46 -2.20 -10.31
N GLU A 87 9.90 -1.40 -9.41
CA GLU A 87 9.74 -1.83 -8.03
C GLU A 87 8.72 -2.97 -7.96
N LEU A 88 7.54 -2.86 -8.56
CA LEU A 88 6.57 -3.97 -8.62
C LEU A 88 7.15 -5.24 -9.27
N ASP A 89 7.97 -5.12 -10.31
CA ASP A 89 8.66 -6.22 -10.99
C ASP A 89 9.72 -6.85 -10.08
N ARG A 90 10.53 -6.03 -9.37
CA ARG A 90 11.43 -6.53 -8.30
C ARG A 90 10.67 -7.25 -7.20
N LEU A 91 9.43 -6.84 -6.92
CA LEU A 91 8.58 -7.52 -5.95
C LEU A 91 8.03 -8.83 -6.51
N SER A 92 7.75 -8.94 -7.81
CA SER A 92 7.13 -10.10 -8.44
C SER A 92 7.96 -11.40 -8.39
N ASP A 93 9.29 -11.31 -8.25
CA ASP A 93 10.19 -12.46 -8.06
C ASP A 93 10.08 -13.09 -6.66
N ILE A 94 9.40 -12.43 -5.72
CA ILE A 94 9.10 -12.99 -4.41
C ILE A 94 7.86 -13.87 -4.59
N SER A 95 7.95 -15.16 -4.24
CA SER A 95 6.90 -16.22 -4.28
C SER A 95 5.55 -15.90 -3.60
N PHE A 96 5.34 -14.66 -3.18
CA PHE A 96 4.16 -14.07 -2.58
C PHE A 96 2.94 -13.95 -3.53
N PHE A 97 3.16 -13.94 -4.84
CA PHE A 97 2.14 -13.66 -5.86
C PHE A 97 1.37 -14.89 -6.34
N SER A 98 1.59 -16.07 -5.76
CA SER A 98 0.80 -17.26 -6.14
C SER A 98 -0.69 -17.03 -5.84
N PRO A 99 -1.59 -17.20 -6.83
CA PRO A 99 -3.04 -17.14 -6.62
C PRO A 99 -3.55 -18.12 -5.54
N SER A 100 -2.78 -19.15 -5.21
CA SER A 100 -3.11 -20.10 -4.12
C SER A 100 -2.99 -19.52 -2.70
N LEU A 101 -2.32 -18.37 -2.52
CA LEU A 101 -2.06 -17.73 -1.22
C LEU A 101 -3.01 -16.56 -0.90
N ILE A 102 -3.96 -16.27 -1.80
CA ILE A 102 -5.01 -15.26 -1.67
C ILE A 102 -6.36 -16.02 -1.67
N ARG A 103 -6.64 -16.77 -0.62
CA ARG A 103 -7.96 -17.33 -0.32
C ARG A 103 -8.47 -16.76 0.99
#